data_AF-A0A2K2VHS1-F1
#
_entry.id   AF-A0A2K2VHS1-F1
#
_cell.length_a   1.000
_cell.length_b   1.000
_cell.length_c   1.000
_cell.angle_alpha   90.00
_cell.angle_beta   90.00
_cell.angle_gamma   90.00
#
_symmetry.space_group_name_H-M   'P 1'
#
loop_
_entity.id
_entity.type
_entity.pdbx_description
1 polymer ?
#
loop_
_entity_poly.entity_id
_entity_poly.type
_entity_poly.pdbx_seq_one_letter_code
_entity_poly.pdbx_strand_id
1 'polypeptide(L)'
;MVTREQSQRASGPEGPTPRRGHCSYKSIHDDQSTLRMGGTLMLQKLLAISVILLATISISFAGSVPNMQEGNWEITTRMEMQGMTTSMPPVTYTQCMTKKDFVPQGSQQGGECQITQSKVVGDTVTWVMKCHGHGGDAIANGKITYKGNRFEGTVEMSMDYSEMKMVNHITGKRLGDCK
;
A
#
# COMPACT_ATOMS: atom_id res chain seq x y z
N MET A 1 82.40 46.22 -26.95
CA MET A 1 82.62 46.28 -25.49
C MET A 1 81.42 45.60 -24.82
N VAL A 2 81.63 44.44 -24.17
CA VAL A 2 81.73 44.30 -22.69
C VAL A 2 80.31 44.13 -22.11
N THR A 3 79.82 42.91 -21.88
CA THR A 3 80.01 41.93 -20.76
C THR A 3 79.12 42.18 -19.52
N ARG A 4 78.57 41.05 -19.03
CA ARG A 4 78.34 40.66 -17.61
C ARG A 4 77.29 41.49 -16.84
N GLU A 5 76.60 41.02 -15.80
CA GLU A 5 76.71 39.88 -14.87
C GLU A 5 75.40 39.80 -14.06
N GLN A 6 75.07 38.60 -13.51
CA GLN A 6 74.66 38.28 -12.11
C GLN A 6 73.62 39.21 -11.38
N SER A 7 72.77 38.83 -10.41
CA SER A 7 72.50 37.65 -9.58
C SER A 7 71.76 38.16 -8.33
N GLN A 8 70.99 37.28 -7.65
CA GLN A 8 70.77 37.24 -6.19
C GLN A 8 70.02 38.42 -5.49
N ARG A 9 68.94 38.15 -4.71
CA ARG A 9 68.85 37.67 -3.31
C ARG A 9 68.65 38.85 -2.32
N ALA A 10 67.95 38.53 -1.21
CA ALA A 10 67.94 39.19 0.12
C ALA A 10 66.68 40.04 0.40
N SER A 11 65.85 39.75 1.42
CA SER A 11 66.03 39.61 2.88
C SER A 11 65.96 40.94 3.65
N GLY A 12 64.84 41.14 4.37
CA GLY A 12 64.67 41.96 5.59
C GLY A 12 64.76 43.49 5.45
N PRO A 13 64.66 44.26 6.56
CA PRO A 13 63.93 44.02 7.81
C PRO A 13 63.09 45.24 8.29
N GLU A 14 62.31 45.00 9.35
CA GLU A 14 61.89 45.86 10.49
C GLU A 14 61.56 47.37 10.34
N GLY A 15 60.41 47.75 10.94
CA GLY A 15 60.10 49.10 11.42
C GLY A 15 58.60 49.31 11.74
N PRO A 16 58.20 49.80 12.93
CA PRO A 16 56.78 49.94 13.29
C PRO A 16 56.23 51.38 13.33
N THR A 17 54.93 51.49 12.99
CA THR A 17 53.91 52.52 13.35
C THR A 17 54.11 53.96 12.87
N PRO A 18 53.07 54.85 12.77
CA PRO A 18 51.65 54.75 13.16
C PRO A 18 50.62 55.20 12.08
N ARG A 19 49.34 55.22 12.49
CA ARG A 19 48.08 55.45 11.75
C ARG A 19 47.93 56.78 10.99
N ARG A 20 47.05 56.73 9.96
CA ARG A 20 45.79 57.52 9.76
C ARG A 20 45.75 58.16 8.36
N GLY A 21 44.70 57.90 7.57
CA GLY A 21 44.43 58.63 6.32
C GLY A 21 43.46 57.92 5.38
N HIS A 22 42.31 58.54 5.17
CA HIS A 22 41.21 58.13 4.29
C HIS A 22 41.42 58.62 2.84
N CYS A 23 40.69 57.98 1.90
CA CYS A 23 40.21 58.49 0.59
C CYS A 23 41.28 58.74 -0.50
N SER A 24 41.04 58.56 -1.80
CA SER A 24 39.95 58.07 -2.66
C SER A 24 40.47 58.23 -4.10
N TYR A 25 40.26 57.26 -5.01
CA TYR A 25 40.10 57.50 -6.47
C TYR A 25 39.68 56.19 -7.15
N LYS A 26 38.38 55.92 -7.37
CA LYS A 26 37.55 56.28 -8.55
C LYS A 26 38.11 55.71 -9.86
N SER A 27 37.70 54.49 -10.23
CA SER A 27 36.77 54.14 -11.34
C SER A 27 37.47 54.12 -12.71
N ILE A 28 37.21 53.23 -13.66
CA ILE A 28 35.94 52.94 -14.34
C ILE A 28 36.05 51.60 -15.12
N HIS A 29 34.98 50.81 -14.99
CA HIS A 29 34.32 49.86 -15.90
C HIS A 29 34.99 49.34 -17.18
N ASP A 30 34.83 48.02 -17.39
CA ASP A 30 34.34 47.39 -18.63
C ASP A 30 33.83 45.96 -18.28
N ASP A 31 32.56 45.81 -17.90
CA ASP A 31 31.45 45.23 -18.71
C ASP A 31 31.70 43.80 -19.27
N GLN A 32 31.48 42.77 -18.43
CA GLN A 32 31.30 41.40 -18.93
C GLN A 32 30.53 40.48 -17.95
N SER A 33 29.40 40.93 -17.38
CA SER A 33 28.71 40.17 -16.32
C SER A 33 27.24 39.82 -16.59
N THR A 34 26.63 40.32 -17.65
CA THR A 34 25.17 40.30 -17.82
C THR A 34 24.59 39.04 -18.46
N LEU A 35 25.41 38.10 -18.94
CA LEU A 35 24.93 36.91 -19.69
C LEU A 35 24.83 35.59 -18.89
N ARG A 36 25.21 35.55 -17.60
CA ARG A 36 25.19 34.30 -16.80
C ARG A 36 24.08 34.21 -15.74
N MET A 37 23.35 35.29 -15.45
CA MET A 37 22.44 35.34 -14.29
C MET A 37 20.99 34.89 -14.55
N GLY A 38 20.55 34.77 -15.80
CA GLY A 38 19.15 34.40 -16.12
C GLY A 38 18.87 32.88 -16.10
N GLY A 39 19.79 32.06 -16.60
CA GLY A 39 19.57 30.63 -16.80
C GLY A 39 19.61 29.79 -15.52
N THR A 40 20.55 30.09 -14.62
CA THR A 40 20.75 29.36 -13.35
C THR A 40 19.64 29.63 -12.34
N LEU A 41 19.10 30.86 -12.29
CA LEU A 41 17.98 31.20 -11.40
C LEU A 41 16.66 30.54 -11.84
N MET A 42 16.40 30.49 -13.16
CA MET A 42 15.23 29.78 -13.70
C MET A 42 15.38 28.26 -13.54
N LEU A 43 16.58 27.70 -13.74
CA LEU A 43 16.84 26.27 -13.54
C LEU A 43 16.74 25.85 -12.06
N GLN A 44 17.22 26.67 -11.11
CA GLN A 44 17.04 26.42 -9.67
C GLN A 44 15.57 26.51 -9.23
N LYS A 45 14.81 27.47 -9.78
CA LYS A 45 13.36 27.58 -9.52
C LYS A 45 12.58 26.41 -10.14
N LEU A 46 12.95 25.97 -11.34
CA LEU A 46 12.35 24.80 -12.01
C LEU A 46 12.69 23.49 -11.28
N LEU A 47 13.92 23.32 -10.77
CA LEU A 47 14.33 22.18 -9.96
C LEU A 47 13.64 22.18 -8.59
N ALA A 48 13.50 23.34 -7.93
CA ALA A 48 12.76 23.45 -6.67
C ALA A 48 11.26 23.16 -6.85
N ILE A 49 10.63 23.64 -7.94
CA ILE A 49 9.22 23.35 -8.27
C ILE A 49 9.04 21.86 -8.60
N SER A 50 9.99 21.24 -9.32
CA SER A 50 9.99 19.80 -9.60
C SER A 50 10.07 18.96 -8.30
N VAL A 51 10.95 19.32 -7.36
CA VAL A 51 11.08 18.61 -6.07
C VAL A 51 9.84 18.78 -5.19
N ILE A 52 9.18 19.94 -5.24
CA ILE A 52 7.92 20.20 -4.51
C ILE A 52 6.73 19.44 -5.13
N LEU A 53 6.71 19.30 -6.46
CA LEU A 53 5.64 18.57 -7.17
C LEU A 53 5.74 17.05 -6.94
N LEU A 54 6.95 16.50 -6.81
CA LEU A 54 7.16 15.07 -6.51
C LEU A 54 6.84 14.66 -5.06
N ALA A 55 6.70 15.61 -4.12
CA ALA A 55 6.49 15.32 -2.69
C ALA A 55 5.01 15.10 -2.29
N THR A 56 4.05 15.25 -3.20
CA THR A 56 2.62 15.27 -2.85
C THR A 56 1.84 13.99 -3.16
N ILE A 57 2.45 12.98 -3.78
CA ILE A 57 1.77 11.72 -4.13
C ILE A 57 2.15 10.63 -3.13
N SER A 58 1.89 10.89 -1.85
CA SER A 58 1.75 9.83 -0.86
C SER A 58 0.32 9.29 -0.97
N ILE A 59 0.04 8.50 -2.01
CA ILE A 59 -1.20 7.71 -2.06
C ILE A 59 -1.04 6.62 -1.01
N SER A 60 -1.47 6.93 0.21
CA SER A 60 -1.71 5.92 1.23
C SER A 60 -2.76 4.96 0.67
N PHE A 61 -2.30 3.82 0.16
CA PHE A 61 -3.17 2.66 -0.02
C PHE A 61 -3.60 2.20 1.38
N ALA A 62 -4.63 2.83 1.93
CA ALA A 62 -5.37 2.23 3.01
C ALA A 62 -5.94 0.93 2.44
N GLY A 63 -5.40 -0.22 2.85
CA GLY A 63 -6.00 -1.50 2.56
C GLY A 63 -7.47 -1.42 2.96
N SER A 64 -8.38 -1.63 2.02
CA SER A 64 -9.81 -1.58 2.31
C SER A 64 -10.09 -2.69 3.33
N VAL A 65 -10.50 -2.30 4.53
CA VAL A 65 -10.98 -3.22 5.56
C VAL A 65 -12.50 -3.24 5.45
N PRO A 66 -13.15 -4.40 5.39
CA PRO A 66 -14.61 -4.44 5.29
C PRO A 66 -15.24 -3.83 6.53
N ASN A 67 -16.46 -3.28 6.41
CA ASN A 67 -17.28 -2.83 7.53
C ASN A 67 -17.77 -3.99 8.40
N MET A 68 -16.84 -4.70 9.03
CA MET A 68 -17.05 -5.82 9.92
C MET A 68 -16.65 -5.43 11.33
N GLN A 69 -17.49 -5.76 12.31
CA GLN A 69 -17.14 -5.69 13.72
C GLN A 69 -16.50 -7.02 14.18
N GLU A 70 -15.33 -6.95 14.80
CA GLU A 70 -14.66 -8.13 15.36
C GLU A 70 -15.45 -8.68 16.55
N GLY A 71 -15.44 -10.00 16.74
CA GLY A 71 -16.15 -10.63 17.85
C GLY A 71 -16.67 -12.02 17.52
N ASN A 72 -17.59 -12.51 18.35
CA ASN A 72 -18.29 -13.77 18.13
C ASN A 72 -19.47 -13.56 17.18
N TRP A 73 -19.59 -14.42 16.17
CA TRP A 73 -20.62 -14.37 15.14
C TRP A 73 -21.43 -15.65 15.14
N GLU A 74 -22.75 -15.52 15.01
CA GLU A 74 -23.65 -16.61 14.61
C GLU A 74 -23.77 -16.60 13.10
N ILE A 75 -23.55 -17.75 12.47
CA ILE A 75 -23.50 -17.91 11.02
C ILE A 75 -24.46 -19.03 10.64
N THR A 76 -25.37 -18.73 9.72
CA THR A 76 -26.33 -19.69 9.17
C THR A 76 -26.00 -19.93 7.70
N THR A 77 -25.92 -21.20 7.32
CA THR A 77 -25.64 -21.64 5.95
C THR A 77 -26.83 -22.43 5.42
N ARG A 78 -27.26 -22.12 4.18
CA ARG A 78 -28.27 -22.85 3.42
C ARG A 78 -27.62 -23.37 2.15
N MET A 79 -27.66 -24.67 1.95
CA MET A 79 -27.04 -25.33 0.80
C MET A 79 -28.09 -25.67 -0.25
N GLU A 80 -27.82 -25.25 -1.47
CA GLU A 80 -28.57 -25.59 -2.67
C GLU A 80 -27.67 -26.45 -3.58
N MET A 81 -28.16 -27.65 -3.92
CA MET A 81 -27.47 -28.57 -4.81
C MET A 81 -28.31 -28.79 -6.06
N GLN A 82 -27.70 -28.64 -7.23
CA GLN A 82 -28.37 -28.91 -8.50
C GLN A 82 -28.82 -30.38 -8.57
N GLY A 83 -30.07 -30.61 -8.98
CA GLY A 83 -30.62 -31.97 -9.16
C GLY A 83 -31.29 -32.58 -7.92
N MET A 84 -31.31 -31.88 -6.77
CA MET A 84 -32.10 -32.31 -5.59
C MET A 84 -33.33 -31.43 -5.40
N THR A 85 -34.50 -32.07 -5.28
CA THR A 85 -35.80 -31.39 -5.08
C THR A 85 -36.09 -31.01 -3.62
N THR A 86 -35.25 -31.47 -2.69
CA THR A 86 -35.41 -31.23 -1.25
C THR A 86 -34.26 -30.37 -0.75
N SER A 87 -34.58 -29.18 -0.22
CA SER A 87 -33.59 -28.32 0.45
C SER A 87 -33.12 -28.98 1.75
N MET A 88 -31.81 -29.08 1.92
CA MET A 88 -31.22 -29.45 3.21
C MET A 88 -31.61 -28.41 4.27
N PRO A 89 -31.87 -28.79 5.53
CA PRO A 89 -32.11 -27.82 6.59
C PRO A 89 -30.90 -26.88 6.76
N PRO A 90 -31.14 -25.60 7.10
CA PRO A 90 -30.05 -24.67 7.38
C PRO A 90 -29.22 -25.13 8.58
N VAL A 91 -27.91 -24.96 8.48
CA VAL A 91 -26.98 -25.23 9.59
C VAL A 91 -26.55 -23.90 10.19
N THR A 92 -26.65 -23.79 11.51
CA THR A 92 -26.19 -22.61 12.27
C THR A 92 -25.04 -23.00 13.19
N TYR A 93 -23.99 -22.19 13.21
CA TYR A 93 -22.84 -22.35 14.09
C TYR A 93 -22.33 -20.98 14.56
N THR A 94 -21.43 -20.99 15.54
CA THR A 94 -20.79 -19.76 16.03
C THR A 94 -19.28 -19.79 15.81
N GLN A 95 -18.70 -18.63 15.53
CA GLN A 95 -17.27 -18.48 15.27
C GLN A 95 -16.77 -17.11 15.75
N CYS A 96 -15.60 -17.07 16.39
CA CYS A 96 -14.87 -15.84 16.62
C CYS A 96 -14.20 -15.39 15.32
N MET A 97 -14.44 -14.16 14.89
CA MET A 97 -13.90 -13.61 13.64
C MET A 97 -13.27 -12.23 13.86
N THR A 98 -12.22 -11.93 13.08
CA THR A 98 -11.48 -10.66 13.15
C THR A 98 -11.36 -10.03 11.78
N LYS A 99 -10.91 -8.78 11.69
CA LYS A 99 -10.63 -8.12 10.40
C LYS A 99 -9.41 -8.71 9.67
N LYS A 100 -8.66 -9.60 10.32
CA LYS A 100 -7.58 -10.38 9.71
C LYS A 100 -8.05 -11.75 9.22
N ASP A 101 -9.16 -12.25 9.77
CA ASP A 101 -9.79 -13.53 9.43
C ASP A 101 -11.30 -13.31 9.27
N PHE A 102 -11.65 -12.63 8.18
CA PHE A 102 -13.03 -12.24 7.83
C PHE A 102 -13.70 -13.27 6.91
N VAL A 103 -13.10 -14.44 6.67
CA VAL A 103 -13.74 -15.51 5.89
C VAL A 103 -14.27 -16.54 6.88
N PRO A 104 -15.60 -16.78 6.94
CA PRO A 104 -16.16 -17.85 7.76
C PRO A 104 -15.51 -19.18 7.41
N GLN A 105 -15.00 -19.87 8.43
CA GLN A 105 -14.30 -21.15 8.24
C GLN A 105 -15.28 -22.34 8.28
N GLY A 106 -16.53 -22.11 8.72
CA GLY A 106 -17.49 -23.18 9.00
C GLY A 106 -18.33 -23.66 7.81
N SER A 107 -18.73 -24.93 7.92
CA SER A 107 -19.45 -25.80 6.96
C SER A 107 -18.65 -26.46 5.83
N GLN A 108 -17.34 -26.21 5.72
CA GLN A 108 -16.50 -26.94 4.76
C GLN A 108 -16.29 -28.38 5.26
N GLN A 109 -17.11 -29.29 4.75
CA GLN A 109 -17.10 -30.70 5.11
C GLN A 109 -15.77 -31.35 4.68
N GLY A 110 -14.91 -31.65 5.67
CA GLY A 110 -14.01 -32.80 5.61
C GLY A 110 -12.80 -32.77 4.67
N GLY A 111 -12.32 -31.60 4.24
CA GLY A 111 -11.12 -31.48 3.40
C GLY A 111 -10.13 -30.42 3.88
N GLU A 112 -8.88 -30.53 3.45
CA GLU A 112 -7.87 -29.47 3.63
C GLU A 112 -8.16 -28.34 2.63
N CYS A 113 -8.88 -27.31 3.08
CA CYS A 113 -9.21 -26.14 2.27
C CYS A 113 -8.22 -25.00 2.53
N GLN A 114 -7.63 -24.46 1.47
CA GLN A 114 -6.74 -23.29 1.53
C GLN A 114 -7.30 -22.13 0.73
N ILE A 115 -7.31 -20.94 1.33
CA ILE A 115 -7.61 -19.69 0.62
C ILE A 115 -6.40 -19.35 -0.24
N THR A 116 -6.58 -19.39 -1.56
CA THR A 116 -5.51 -19.10 -2.53
C THR A 116 -5.51 -17.65 -2.99
N GLN A 117 -6.67 -16.99 -2.94
CA GLN A 117 -6.84 -15.60 -3.31
C GLN A 117 -7.90 -14.96 -2.41
N SER A 118 -7.66 -13.72 -2.03
CA SER A 118 -8.66 -12.90 -1.36
C SER A 118 -8.52 -11.45 -1.82
N LYS A 119 -9.65 -10.75 -1.87
CA LYS A 119 -9.73 -9.35 -2.21
C LYS A 119 -10.82 -8.69 -1.40
N VAL A 120 -10.54 -7.49 -0.93
CA VAL A 120 -11.53 -6.61 -0.32
C VAL A 120 -11.75 -5.43 -1.25
N VAL A 121 -13.01 -5.05 -1.47
CA VAL A 121 -13.41 -3.85 -2.18
C VAL A 121 -14.56 -3.22 -1.41
N GLY A 122 -14.27 -2.11 -0.71
CA GLY A 122 -15.21 -1.52 0.24
C GLY A 122 -15.62 -2.54 1.31
N ASP A 123 -16.93 -2.80 1.42
CA ASP A 123 -17.50 -3.73 2.40
C ASP A 123 -17.61 -5.18 1.89
N THR A 124 -17.21 -5.41 0.63
CA THR A 124 -17.29 -6.72 0.00
C THR A 124 -15.96 -7.44 0.06
N VAL A 125 -15.98 -8.67 0.57
CA VAL A 125 -14.89 -9.63 0.53
C VAL A 125 -15.19 -10.67 -0.54
N THR A 126 -14.25 -10.94 -1.42
CA THR A 126 -14.27 -12.07 -2.35
C THR A 126 -13.06 -12.95 -2.13
N TRP A 127 -13.21 -14.27 -2.20
CA TRP A 127 -12.10 -15.19 -2.02
C TRP A 127 -12.25 -16.46 -2.87
N VAL A 128 -11.14 -17.12 -3.11
CA VAL A 128 -11.06 -18.42 -3.80
C VAL A 128 -10.38 -19.42 -2.89
N MET A 129 -11.05 -20.54 -2.63
CA MET A 129 -10.53 -21.67 -1.88
C MET A 129 -10.29 -22.87 -2.80
N LYS A 130 -9.19 -23.56 -2.57
CA LYS A 130 -8.94 -24.90 -3.11
C LYS A 130 -9.03 -25.89 -1.96
N CYS A 131 -9.87 -26.89 -2.13
CA CYS A 131 -10.08 -27.95 -1.15
C CYS A 131 -9.54 -29.26 -1.72
N HIS A 132 -8.67 -29.91 -0.96
CA HIS A 132 -8.20 -31.26 -1.24
C HIS A 132 -8.92 -32.25 -0.32
N GLY A 133 -9.52 -33.29 -0.90
CA GLY A 133 -10.26 -34.30 -0.17
C GLY A 133 -10.26 -35.65 -0.87
N HIS A 134 -10.66 -36.71 -0.16
CA HIS A 134 -10.66 -38.08 -0.68
C HIS A 134 -11.55 -38.28 -1.93
N GLY A 135 -12.53 -37.40 -2.15
CA GLY A 135 -13.40 -37.43 -3.33
C GLY A 135 -12.81 -36.74 -4.57
N GLY A 136 -11.67 -36.05 -4.45
CA GLY A 136 -11.08 -35.22 -5.49
C GLY A 136 -10.98 -33.75 -5.09
N ASP A 137 -10.36 -32.96 -5.96
CA ASP A 137 -10.17 -31.53 -5.75
C ASP A 137 -11.47 -30.76 -5.99
N ALA A 138 -11.64 -29.66 -5.24
CA ALA A 138 -12.74 -28.74 -5.42
C ALA A 138 -12.27 -27.29 -5.33
N ILE A 139 -12.93 -26.42 -6.09
CA ILE A 139 -12.73 -24.98 -6.06
C ILE A 139 -13.99 -24.33 -5.53
N ALA A 140 -13.85 -23.49 -4.51
CA ALA A 140 -14.94 -22.70 -3.94
C ALA A 140 -14.67 -21.19 -4.11
N ASN A 141 -15.62 -20.49 -4.71
CA ASN A 141 -15.59 -19.05 -4.89
C ASN A 141 -16.59 -18.41 -3.92
N GLY A 142 -16.10 -17.59 -3.01
CA GLY A 142 -16.92 -16.94 -1.99
C GLY A 142 -17.03 -15.43 -2.20
N LYS A 143 -18.19 -14.89 -1.83
CA LYS A 143 -18.44 -13.44 -1.75
C LYS A 143 -19.28 -13.14 -0.53
N ILE A 144 -18.84 -12.21 0.32
CA ILE A 144 -19.59 -11.69 1.47
C ILE A 144 -19.61 -10.17 1.39
N THR A 145 -20.74 -9.56 1.75
CA THR A 145 -20.84 -8.13 2.03
C THR A 145 -21.14 -7.91 3.50
N TYR A 146 -20.26 -7.17 4.18
CA TYR A 146 -20.40 -6.82 5.58
C TYR A 146 -21.19 -5.53 5.78
N LYS A 147 -22.02 -5.48 6.82
CA LYS A 147 -22.85 -4.31 7.20
C LYS A 147 -22.79 -4.09 8.72
N GLY A 148 -21.57 -3.91 9.24
CA GLY A 148 -21.29 -3.73 10.67
C GLY A 148 -21.41 -5.03 11.45
N ASN A 149 -22.60 -5.27 12.02
CA ASN A 149 -22.90 -6.43 12.86
C ASN A 149 -23.67 -7.55 12.14
N ARG A 150 -23.85 -7.43 10.81
CA ARG A 150 -24.46 -8.45 9.96
C ARG A 150 -23.65 -8.64 8.69
N PHE A 151 -23.77 -9.80 8.07
CA PHE A 151 -23.31 -10.02 6.71
C PHE A 151 -24.23 -10.96 5.95
N GLU A 152 -24.15 -10.89 4.63
CA GLU A 152 -24.79 -11.81 3.69
C GLU A 152 -23.77 -12.19 2.62
N GLY A 153 -23.85 -13.41 2.13
CA GLY A 153 -22.92 -13.89 1.13
C GLY A 153 -23.36 -15.18 0.45
N THR A 154 -22.57 -15.55 -0.56
CA THR A 154 -22.73 -16.77 -1.34
C THR A 154 -21.37 -17.42 -1.51
N VAL A 155 -21.34 -18.75 -1.42
CA VAL A 155 -20.17 -19.57 -1.73
C VAL A 155 -20.57 -20.58 -2.79
N GLU A 156 -19.97 -20.49 -3.96
CA GLU A 156 -20.19 -21.42 -5.07
C GLU A 156 -19.05 -22.42 -5.11
N MET A 157 -19.36 -23.70 -5.01
CA MET A 157 -18.39 -24.80 -5.04
C MET A 157 -18.58 -25.63 -6.31
N SER A 158 -17.46 -25.88 -6.99
CA SER A 158 -17.37 -26.77 -8.14
C SER A 158 -16.38 -27.90 -7.82
N MET A 159 -16.76 -29.14 -8.08
CA MET A 159 -15.94 -30.32 -7.86
C MET A 159 -15.32 -30.77 -9.19
N ASP A 160 -14.06 -31.15 -9.24
CA ASP A 160 -13.39 -31.47 -10.52
C ASP A 160 -13.85 -32.81 -11.12
N TYR A 161 -14.33 -33.73 -10.29
CA TYR A 161 -14.73 -35.09 -10.68
C TYR A 161 -16.22 -35.21 -11.08
N SER A 162 -16.99 -34.13 -10.98
CA SER A 162 -18.42 -34.14 -11.33
C SER A 162 -18.85 -32.77 -11.84
N GLU A 163 -19.81 -32.71 -12.76
CA GLU A 163 -20.41 -31.43 -13.19
C GLU A 163 -21.35 -30.82 -12.12
N MET A 164 -21.33 -31.33 -10.88
CA MET A 164 -22.16 -30.84 -9.79
C MET A 164 -21.68 -29.48 -9.29
N LYS A 165 -22.61 -28.51 -9.27
CA LYS A 165 -22.42 -27.21 -8.64
C LYS A 165 -23.25 -27.14 -7.36
N MET A 166 -22.60 -26.64 -6.31
CA MET A 166 -23.26 -26.37 -5.04
C MET A 166 -23.20 -24.88 -4.75
N VAL A 167 -24.31 -24.33 -4.30
CA VAL A 167 -24.42 -22.91 -3.93
C VAL A 167 -24.82 -22.85 -2.47
N ASN A 168 -23.95 -22.26 -1.66
CA ASN A 168 -24.19 -22.04 -0.23
C ASN A 168 -24.52 -20.58 0.01
N HIS A 169 -25.73 -20.30 0.49
CA HIS A 169 -26.11 -18.99 0.98
C HIS A 169 -25.74 -18.88 2.45
N ILE A 170 -24.97 -17.85 2.80
CA ILE A 170 -24.49 -17.63 4.16
C ILE A 170 -24.97 -16.27 4.68
N THR A 171 -25.43 -16.26 5.93
CA THR A 171 -25.79 -15.05 6.65
C THR A 171 -25.15 -15.06 8.01
N GLY A 172 -24.72 -13.90 8.49
CA GLY A 172 -24.12 -13.78 9.82
C GLY A 172 -24.67 -12.63 10.63
N LYS A 173 -24.65 -12.80 11.96
CA LYS A 173 -24.98 -11.79 12.96
C LYS A 173 -23.97 -11.82 14.10
N ARG A 174 -23.40 -10.67 14.46
CA ARG A 174 -22.51 -10.55 15.61
C ARG A 174 -23.30 -10.72 16.91
N LEU A 175 -22.79 -11.57 17.78
CA LEU A 175 -23.34 -11.86 19.11
C LEU A 175 -22.69 -11.04 20.23
N GLY A 176 -21.48 -10.55 20.01
CA GLY A 176 -20.71 -9.82 21.04
C GLY A 176 -19.22 -10.05 20.86
N ASP A 177 -18.46 -9.86 21.94
CA ASP A 177 -17.04 -10.14 21.96
C ASP A 177 -16.79 -11.66 21.96
N CYS A 178 -15.58 -12.08 21.57
CA CYS A 178 -15.18 -13.48 21.68
C CYS A 178 -15.03 -13.88 23.16
N LYS A 179 -15.30 -15.15 23.46
CA LYS A 179 -15.13 -15.73 24.80
C LYS A 179 -13.73 -16.30 24.98
#